data_AF-A0A951YSW1-F1
#
_entry.id   AF-A0A951YSW1-F1
#
_cell.length_a   1.000
_cell.length_b   1.000
_cell.length_c   1.000
_cell.angle_alpha   90.00
_cell.angle_beta   90.00
_cell.angle_gamma   90.00
#
_symmetry.space_group_name_H-M   'P 1'
#
loop_
_entity.id
_entity.type
_entity.pdbx_description
1 polymer ?
#
loop_
_entity_poly.entity_id
_entity_poly.type
_entity_poly.pdbx_seq_one_letter_code
_entity_poly.pdbx_strand_id
1 'polypeptide(L)'
;MRLATGFWVAAWRRRIEAMGIAAYVLRKGDDTAGAVLVKVATLDGRARLMGRRTDPATGASRWMELAEGPEPEIDARATREAGFDPDLWIVEITDREGRAFLDDEPLPP
;
A
#
# COMPACT_ATOMS: atom_id res chain seq x y z
N MET A 1 3.13 -0.88 21.14
CA MET A 1 3.90 0.22 20.50
C MET A 1 3.62 0.12 19.00
N ARG A 2 3.10 1.18 18.38
CA ARG A 2 2.79 1.22 16.94
C ARG A 2 4.03 1.77 16.21
N LEU A 3 4.48 1.14 15.13
CA LEU A 3 5.59 1.67 14.33
C LEU A 3 5.16 2.98 13.69
N ALA A 4 6.07 3.93 13.41
CA ALA A 4 5.74 5.11 12.61
C ALA A 4 5.53 4.72 11.14
N THR A 5 4.62 5.37 10.41
CA THR A 5 4.28 5.01 9.02
C THR A 5 5.50 5.01 8.11
N GLY A 6 6.33 6.06 8.17
CA GLY A 6 7.52 6.16 7.32
C GLY A 6 8.53 5.05 7.60
N PHE A 7 8.67 4.64 8.87
CA PHE A 7 9.53 3.53 9.26
C PHE A 7 9.00 2.19 8.73
N TRP A 8 7.69 1.98 8.85
CA TRP A 8 7.02 0.80 8.30
C TRP A 8 7.23 0.70 6.78
N VAL A 9 6.95 1.78 6.04
CA VAL A 9 7.12 1.84 4.58
C VAL A 9 8.57 1.52 4.19
N ALA A 10 9.54 2.08 4.90
CA ALA A 10 10.95 1.82 4.64
C ALA A 10 11.36 0.35 4.89
N ALA A 11 10.91 -0.23 6.01
CA ALA A 11 11.21 -1.62 6.37
C ALA A 11 10.57 -2.60 5.38
N TRP A 12 9.28 -2.41 5.07
CA TRP A 12 8.55 -3.22 4.12
C TRP A 12 9.18 -3.14 2.72
N ARG A 13 9.45 -1.94 2.20
CA ARG A 13 10.12 -1.76 0.90
C ARG A 13 11.47 -2.47 0.82
N ARG A 14 12.31 -2.34 1.86
CA ARG A 14 13.61 -3.02 1.90
C ARG A 14 13.45 -4.55 1.82
N ARG A 15 12.41 -5.12 2.45
CA ARG A 15 12.11 -6.55 2.36
C ARG A 15 11.69 -6.95 0.95
N ILE A 16 10.81 -6.16 0.32
CA ILE A 16 10.37 -6.38 -1.07
C ILE A 16 11.55 -6.32 -2.04
N GLU A 17 12.37 -5.28 -1.95
CA GLU A 17 13.55 -5.07 -2.80
C GLU A 17 14.57 -6.20 -2.62
N ALA A 18 14.74 -6.73 -1.41
CA ALA A 18 15.59 -7.90 -1.13
C ALA A 18 15.11 -9.19 -1.82
N MET A 19 13.83 -9.27 -2.19
CA MET A 19 13.26 -10.37 -2.99
C MET A 19 13.40 -10.14 -4.50
N GLY A 20 14.06 -9.06 -4.93
CA GLY A 20 14.24 -8.70 -6.34
C GLY A 20 12.99 -8.07 -6.97
N ILE A 21 12.04 -7.63 -6.15
CA ILE A 21 10.78 -7.00 -6.60
C ILE A 21 10.95 -5.49 -6.54
N ALA A 22 10.60 -4.82 -7.64
CA ALA A 22 10.69 -3.37 -7.70
C ALA A 22 9.63 -2.74 -6.78
N ALA A 23 10.04 -1.73 -6.00
CA ALA A 23 9.17 -1.00 -5.07
C ALA A 23 9.43 0.50 -5.11
N TYR A 24 8.38 1.31 -5.29
CA TYR A 24 8.49 2.75 -5.48
C TYR A 24 7.53 3.50 -4.57
N VAL A 25 7.98 4.58 -3.93
CA VAL A 25 7.08 5.52 -3.26
C VAL A 25 6.56 6.49 -4.32
N LEU A 26 5.29 6.35 -4.71
CA LEU A 26 4.64 7.26 -5.65
C LEU A 26 4.18 8.55 -4.95
N ARG A 27 3.78 8.42 -3.70
CA ARG A 27 3.39 9.55 -2.85
C ARG A 27 3.85 9.32 -1.43
N LYS A 28 4.56 10.30 -0.88
CA LYS A 28 4.90 10.37 0.54
C LYS A 28 3.78 11.08 1.31
N GLY A 29 3.30 10.45 2.38
CA GLY A 29 2.33 11.00 3.32
C GLY A 29 2.97 11.39 4.65
N ASP A 30 2.17 11.43 5.73
CA ASP A 30 2.68 11.73 7.07
C ASP A 30 3.57 10.59 7.58
N ASP A 31 4.76 10.93 8.10
CA ASP A 31 5.75 9.96 8.54
C ASP A 31 5.34 9.21 9.82
N THR A 32 4.38 9.73 10.59
CA THR A 32 4.03 9.21 11.91
C THR A 32 2.75 8.39 11.92
N ALA A 33 1.69 8.85 11.24
CA ALA A 33 0.34 8.30 11.33
C ALA A 33 -0.38 8.23 9.96
N GLY A 34 0.31 8.54 8.86
CA GLY A 34 -0.27 8.49 7.52
C GLY A 34 -0.85 7.11 7.19
N ALA A 35 -2.02 7.09 6.56
CA ALA A 35 -2.56 5.85 5.99
C ALA A 35 -1.67 5.39 4.81
N VAL A 36 -1.76 4.12 4.43
CA VAL A 36 -0.96 3.57 3.33
C VAL A 36 -1.85 2.81 2.34
N LEU A 37 -1.70 3.15 1.07
CA LEU A 37 -2.14 2.33 -0.06
C LEU A 37 -0.95 1.66 -0.71
N VAL A 38 -1.15 0.41 -1.13
CA VAL A 38 -0.16 -0.35 -1.90
C VAL A 38 -0.77 -0.71 -3.25
N LYS A 39 -0.19 -0.19 -4.34
CA LYS A 39 -0.51 -0.62 -5.72
C LYS A 39 0.40 -1.80 -6.08
N VAL A 40 -0.18 -2.86 -6.62
CA VAL A 40 0.56 -4.01 -7.18
C VAL A 40 0.33 -4.04 -8.68
N ALA A 41 1.33 -3.67 -9.47
CA ALA A 41 1.29 -3.73 -10.93
C ALA A 41 1.68 -5.14 -11.42
N THR A 42 0.79 -5.79 -12.20
CA THR A 42 0.94 -7.19 -12.62
C THR A 42 1.69 -7.38 -13.94
N LEU A 43 2.23 -6.31 -14.53
CA LEU A 43 3.01 -6.29 -15.78
C LEU A 43 2.26 -6.77 -17.04
N ASP A 44 0.93 -6.88 -16.95
CA ASP A 44 0.01 -7.20 -18.05
C ASP A 44 -0.96 -6.05 -18.33
N GLY A 45 -0.64 -4.84 -17.85
CA GLY A 45 -1.48 -3.65 -17.93
C GLY A 45 -2.60 -3.59 -16.88
N ARG A 46 -2.61 -4.52 -15.92
CA ARG A 46 -3.52 -4.52 -14.77
C ARG A 46 -2.79 -4.17 -13.48
N ALA A 47 -3.57 -3.83 -12.46
CA ALA A 47 -3.07 -3.63 -11.11
C ALA A 47 -4.13 -3.96 -10.05
N ARG A 48 -3.66 -4.14 -8.82
CA ARG A 48 -4.47 -4.27 -7.60
C ARG A 48 -4.14 -3.11 -6.68
N LEU A 49 -5.15 -2.59 -5.97
CA LEU A 49 -4.98 -1.57 -4.95
C LEU A 49 -5.34 -2.15 -3.58
N MET A 50 -4.36 -2.23 -2.70
CA MET A 50 -4.51 -2.69 -1.34
C MET A 50 -4.60 -1.50 -0.39
N GLY A 51 -5.43 -1.63 0.64
CA GLY A 51 -5.54 -0.63 1.70
C GLY A 51 -5.96 -1.25 3.02
N ARG A 52 -5.77 -0.49 4.10
CA ARG A 52 -6.13 -0.94 5.44
C ARG A 52 -7.62 -0.69 5.70
N ARG A 53 -8.25 -1.65 6.37
CA ARG A 53 -9.59 -1.50 6.96
C ARG A 53 -9.50 -1.81 8.45
N THR A 54 -10.06 -0.92 9.24
CA THR A 54 -10.17 -1.07 10.69
C THR A 54 -11.60 -1.46 11.02
N ASP A 55 -11.76 -2.53 11.79
CA ASP A 55 -13.04 -2.91 12.39
C ASP A 55 -13.34 -1.95 13.55
N PRO A 56 -14.44 -1.18 13.50
CA PRO A 56 -14.79 -0.24 14.56
C PRO A 56 -15.14 -0.90 15.90
N ALA A 57 -15.61 -2.15 15.89
CA ALA A 57 -16.04 -2.86 17.08
C ALA A 57 -14.85 -3.47 17.83
N THR A 58 -13.87 -3.98 17.10
CA THR A 58 -12.70 -4.67 17.68
C THR A 58 -11.43 -3.83 17.69
N GLY A 59 -11.37 -2.76 16.89
CA GLY A 59 -10.15 -2.00 16.61
C GLY A 59 -9.13 -2.77 15.78
N ALA A 60 -9.43 -4.02 15.38
CA ALA A 60 -8.54 -4.83 14.57
C ALA A 60 -8.43 -4.24 13.18
N SER A 61 -7.20 -4.14 12.68
CA SER A 61 -6.94 -3.70 11.32
C SER A 61 -6.51 -4.88 10.47
N ARG A 62 -6.84 -4.86 9.18
CA ARG A 62 -6.35 -5.82 8.19
C ARG A 62 -6.16 -5.15 6.83
N TRP A 63 -5.24 -5.69 6.04
CA TRP A 63 -5.13 -5.35 4.63
C TRP A 63 -6.30 -5.96 3.87
N MET A 64 -6.83 -5.21 2.91
CA MET A 64 -7.87 -5.66 2.00
C MET A 64 -7.59 -5.11 0.61
N GLU A 65 -7.99 -5.88 -0.39
CA GLU A 65 -8.11 -5.36 -1.74
C GLU A 65 -9.26 -4.35 -1.79
N LEU A 66 -8.94 -3.15 -2.26
CA LEU A 66 -9.91 -2.08 -2.49
C LEU A 66 -10.43 -2.12 -3.92
N ALA A 67 -9.56 -2.48 -4.87
CA ALA A 67 -9.80 -2.45 -6.30
C ALA A 67 -8.87 -3.41 -7.05
N GLU A 68 -9.33 -3.94 -8.17
CA GLU A 68 -8.50 -4.58 -9.20
C GLU A 68 -9.05 -4.18 -10.58
N GLY A 69 -8.16 -3.95 -11.55
CA GLY A 69 -8.56 -3.58 -12.90
C GLY A 69 -7.40 -3.11 -13.77
N PRO A 70 -7.71 -2.47 -14.92
CA PRO A 70 -6.70 -1.80 -15.73
C PRO A 70 -5.89 -0.80 -14.91
N GLU A 71 -4.57 -0.80 -15.08
CA GLU A 71 -3.67 0.03 -14.28
C GLU A 71 -4.05 1.52 -14.26
N PRO A 72 -4.45 2.17 -15.38
CA PRO A 72 -4.87 3.58 -15.36
C PRO A 72 -6.09 3.85 -14.46
N GLU A 73 -7.02 2.91 -14.33
CA GLU A 73 -8.19 3.05 -13.47
C GLU A 73 -7.80 2.94 -11.99
N ILE A 74 -6.84 2.06 -11.69
CA ILE A 74 -6.27 1.89 -10.36
C ILE A 74 -5.49 3.14 -9.93
N ASP A 75 -4.68 3.70 -10.83
CA ASP A 75 -3.96 4.95 -10.60
C ASP A 75 -4.91 6.13 -10.37
N ALA A 76 -5.98 6.23 -11.17
CA ALA A 76 -7.00 7.25 -10.99
C ALA A 76 -7.71 7.12 -9.64
N ARG A 77 -7.97 5.89 -9.19
CA ARG A 77 -8.55 5.65 -7.86
C ARG A 77 -7.58 6.03 -6.74
N ALA A 78 -6.31 5.60 -6.80
CA ALA A 78 -5.31 5.95 -5.79
C ALA A 78 -5.10 7.48 -5.70
N THR A 79 -5.09 8.16 -6.84
CA THR A 79 -5.01 9.63 -6.91
C THR A 79 -6.23 10.29 -6.25
N ARG A 80 -7.42 9.73 -6.44
CA ARG A 80 -8.65 10.23 -5.81
C ARG A 80 -8.60 10.09 -4.28
N GLU A 81 -8.16 8.95 -3.77
CA GLU A 81 -7.98 8.72 -2.32
C GLU A 81 -6.98 9.73 -1.72
N ALA A 82 -5.86 9.97 -2.40
CA ALA A 82 -4.88 10.99 -1.98
C ALA A 82 -5.41 12.43 -2.06
N GLY A 83 -6.46 12.69 -2.84
CA GLY A 83 -7.16 13.97 -2.84
C GLY A 83 -8.06 14.17 -1.62
N PHE A 84 -8.53 13.09 -1.00
CA PHE A 84 -9.32 13.13 0.24
C PHE A 84 -8.44 13.15 1.49
N ASP A 85 -7.31 12.45 1.46
CA ASP A 85 -6.36 12.34 2.58
C ASP A 85 -4.96 12.80 2.15
N PRO A 86 -4.55 14.05 2.50
CA PRO A 86 -3.22 14.54 2.16
C PRO A 86 -2.09 13.84 2.93
N ASP A 87 -2.40 13.10 4.00
CA ASP A 87 -1.42 12.36 4.80
C ASP A 87 -1.20 10.93 4.27
N LEU A 88 -1.88 10.56 3.18
CA LEU A 88 -1.83 9.23 2.57
C LEU A 88 -0.51 8.91 1.86
N TRP A 89 0.05 7.75 2.16
CA TRP A 89 1.13 7.15 1.38
C TRP A 89 0.58 6.33 0.23
N ILE A 90 1.26 6.40 -0.92
CA ILE A 90 1.06 5.47 -2.03
C ILE A 90 2.42 4.84 -2.34
N VAL A 91 2.48 3.52 -2.18
CA VAL A 91 3.63 2.71 -2.56
C VAL A 91 3.22 1.76 -3.66
N GLU A 92 4.05 1.64 -4.69
CA GLU A 92 3.85 0.70 -5.79
C GLU A 92 4.86 -0.44 -5.67
N ILE A 93 4.44 -1.65 -5.98
CA ILE A 93 5.32 -2.78 -6.26
C ILE A 93 4.96 -3.43 -7.59
N THR A 94 5.94 -4.07 -8.22
CA THR A 94 5.77 -4.73 -9.52
C THR A 94 5.95 -6.23 -9.38
N ASP A 95 4.86 -6.99 -9.45
CA ASP A 95 4.88 -8.45 -9.29
C ASP A 95 3.89 -9.12 -10.25
N ARG A 96 4.39 -10.01 -11.12
CA ARG A 96 3.56 -10.70 -12.14
C ARG A 96 2.45 -11.56 -11.54
N GLU A 97 2.65 -12.08 -10.34
CA GLU A 97 1.66 -12.91 -9.64
C GLU A 97 0.67 -12.07 -8.82
N GLY A 98 0.82 -10.74 -8.81
CA GLY A 98 -0.06 -9.84 -8.10
C GLY A 98 0.03 -9.95 -6.58
N ARG A 99 1.15 -10.46 -6.04
CA ARG A 99 1.36 -10.65 -4.60
C ARG A 99 1.63 -9.30 -3.94
N ALA A 100 0.94 -9.04 -2.84
CA ALA A 100 1.11 -7.80 -2.07
C ALA A 100 2.16 -7.92 -0.95
N PHE A 101 2.47 -9.13 -0.48
CA PHE A 101 3.44 -9.38 0.61
C PHE A 101 3.12 -8.59 1.90
N LEU A 102 1.84 -8.58 2.27
CA LEU A 102 1.32 -7.82 3.42
C LEU A 102 0.85 -8.72 4.58
N ASP A 103 0.80 -10.04 4.38
CA ASP A 103 0.17 -10.99 5.32
C ASP A 103 0.97 -11.15 6.62
N ASP A 104 2.29 -11.05 6.55
CA ASP A 104 3.20 -11.17 7.71
C ASP A 104 3.66 -9.81 8.27
N GLU A 105 3.19 -8.71 7.68
CA GLU A 105 3.73 -7.39 8.00
C GLU A 105 2.92 -6.74 9.14
N PRO A 106 3.54 -6.37 10.28
CA PRO A 106 2.85 -5.64 11.33
C PRO A 106 2.26 -4.36 10.78
N LEU A 107 1.00 -4.05 11.08
CA LEU A 107 0.32 -2.93 10.41
C LEU A 107 0.92 -1.56 10.78
N PRO A 108 0.96 -0.60 9.81
CA PRO A 108 1.36 0.77 10.11
C PRO A 108 0.40 1.43 11.12
N PRO A 109 0.82 2.58 11.66
CA PRO A 109 0.06 3.33 12.64
C PRO A 109 -1.17 4.04 12.08
#